data_AF-A0A4Y7LAC3-F1
#
_entry.id   AF-A0A4Y7LAC3-F1
#
_cell.length_a   1.000
_cell.length_b   1.000
_cell.length_c   1.000
_cell.angle_alpha   90.00
_cell.angle_beta   90.00
_cell.angle_gamma   90.00
#
_symmetry.space_group_name_H-M   'P 1'
#
loop_
_entity.id
_entity.type
_entity.pdbx_description
1 polymer ?
#
loop_
_entity_poly.entity_id
_entity_poly.type
_entity_poly.pdbx_seq_one_letter_code
_entity_poly.pdbx_strand_id
1 'polypeptide(L)'
;MTTTTSHLLSSSSSSPPLHTFKVLRRTLWNRIFALIITLAILSLFVHHFICLLGSTNTTTFFLHFTLLFSDVILSFMWATTQSFRWRPIRRSVYPENLIQVTRDRDFPKLDVFIYTADPYKEPPMGVVNTALSVMAYDYPSIR
;
A
#
# COMPACT_ATOMS: atom_id res chain seq x y z
N MET A 1 -20.66 -44.05 16.99
CA MET A 1 -21.08 -42.84 17.71
C MET A 1 -20.46 -41.65 16.99
N THR A 2 -21.14 -41.12 15.96
CA THR A 2 -21.99 -39.89 16.02
C THR A 2 -21.10 -38.65 16.15
N THR A 3 -21.05 -37.66 15.24
CA THR A 3 -22.05 -37.17 14.28
C THR A 3 -21.39 -36.27 13.23
N THR A 4 -21.68 -36.57 11.96
CA THR A 4 -22.03 -35.66 10.86
C THR A 4 -21.91 -34.15 11.09
N THR A 5 -21.11 -33.46 10.28
CA THR A 5 -21.33 -32.05 9.87
C THR A 5 -21.13 -31.91 8.36
N SER A 6 -21.95 -32.65 7.61
CA SER A 6 -22.28 -32.39 6.22
C SER A 6 -23.44 -31.40 6.14
N HIS A 7 -23.19 -30.12 6.39
CA HIS A 7 -24.06 -29.00 6.03
C HIS A 7 -23.11 -27.80 5.97
N LEU A 8 -22.75 -27.28 4.80
CA LEU A 8 -23.56 -26.34 4.03
C LEU A 8 -23.30 -26.50 2.52
N LEU A 9 -24.14 -27.28 1.86
CA LEU A 9 -24.57 -26.94 0.51
C LEU A 9 -25.45 -25.70 0.63
N SER A 10 -24.94 -24.53 0.23
CA SER A 10 -25.80 -23.51 -0.35
C SER A 10 -25.22 -23.19 -1.72
N SER A 11 -25.81 -23.82 -2.74
CA SER A 11 -25.71 -23.39 -4.12
C SER A 11 -26.35 -22.00 -4.24
N SER A 12 -25.60 -20.97 -3.91
CA SER A 12 -25.84 -19.64 -4.45
C SER A 12 -25.16 -19.62 -5.80
N SER A 13 -25.89 -19.28 -6.85
CA SER A 13 -25.33 -18.87 -8.14
C SER A 13 -24.54 -17.58 -7.92
N SER A 14 -23.38 -17.68 -7.29
CA SER A 14 -22.51 -16.56 -7.01
C SER A 14 -21.80 -16.21 -8.31
N SER A 15 -22.11 -15.02 -8.84
CA SER A 15 -21.40 -14.44 -9.96
C SER A 15 -19.89 -14.52 -9.73
N PRO A 16 -19.09 -14.84 -10.76
CA PRO A 16 -17.66 -14.96 -10.60
C PRO A 16 -17.05 -13.64 -10.11
N PRO A 17 -16.01 -13.68 -9.24
CA PRO A 17 -15.49 -12.48 -8.62
C PRO A 17 -14.81 -11.57 -9.67
N LEU A 18 -15.16 -10.29 -9.67
CA LEU A 18 -14.55 -9.28 -10.57
C LEU A 18 -13.15 -8.86 -10.10
N HIS A 19 -12.90 -8.93 -8.80
CA HIS A 19 -11.60 -8.62 -8.21
C HIS A 19 -11.36 -9.52 -7.00
N THR A 20 -10.09 -9.75 -6.69
CA THR A 20 -9.66 -10.41 -5.46
C THR A 20 -8.54 -9.63 -4.81
N PHE A 21 -8.45 -9.75 -3.50
CA PHE A 21 -7.33 -9.21 -2.73
C PHE A 21 -6.66 -10.36 -1.98
N LYS A 22 -5.34 -10.46 -2.11
CA LYS A 22 -4.53 -11.44 -1.37
C LYS A 22 -3.47 -10.71 -0.58
N VAL A 23 -3.40 -10.99 0.72
CA VAL A 23 -2.32 -10.48 1.57
C VAL A 23 -1.03 -11.19 1.20
N LEU A 24 0.06 -10.45 1.01
CA LEU A 24 1.33 -11.08 0.65
C LEU A 24 1.87 -11.90 1.84
N ARG A 25 2.36 -13.11 1.56
CA ARG A 25 3.05 -13.97 2.53
C ARG A 25 4.31 -13.32 3.13
N ARG A 26 4.91 -12.37 2.39
CA ARG A 26 6.07 -11.57 2.83
C ARG A 26 5.79 -10.67 4.06
N THR A 27 4.53 -10.50 4.44
CA THR A 27 4.13 -9.74 5.64
C THR A 27 4.78 -10.29 6.92
N LEU A 28 4.98 -11.61 7.03
CA LEU A 28 5.59 -12.21 8.22
C LEU A 28 7.06 -11.79 8.38
N TRP A 29 7.83 -11.85 7.28
CA TRP A 29 9.22 -11.39 7.27
C TRP A 29 9.34 -9.91 7.61
N ASN A 30 8.43 -9.07 7.08
CA ASN A 30 8.43 -7.65 7.42
C ASN A 30 8.13 -7.42 8.90
N ARG A 31 7.24 -8.21 9.52
CA ARG A 31 6.95 -8.11 10.96
C ARG A 31 8.14 -8.52 11.83
N ILE A 32 8.83 -9.60 11.48
CA ILE A 32 10.05 -10.02 12.20
C ILE A 32 11.12 -8.94 12.09
N PHE A 33 11.36 -8.41 10.88
CA PHE A 33 12.25 -7.29 10.67
C PHE A 33 11.83 -6.05 11.48
N ALA A 34 10.54 -5.74 11.52
CA ALA A 34 9.98 -4.66 12.34
C ALA A 34 10.38 -4.82 13.81
N LEU A 35 10.16 -6.02 14.37
CA LEU A 35 10.42 -6.30 15.77
C LEU A 35 11.90 -6.13 16.11
N ILE A 36 12.80 -6.63 15.25
CA ILE A 36 14.25 -6.48 15.45
C ILE A 36 14.64 -5.00 15.48
N ILE A 37 14.14 -4.20 14.53
CA ILE A 37 14.46 -2.76 14.49
C ILE A 37 13.82 -2.01 15.66
N THR A 38 12.59 -2.33 16.08
CA THR A 38 12.00 -1.72 17.28
C THR A 38 12.80 -2.00 18.53
N LEU A 39 13.34 -3.21 18.68
CA LEU A 39 14.19 -3.56 19.82
C LEU A 39 15.51 -2.79 19.78
N ALA A 40 16.10 -2.59 18.60
CA ALA A 40 17.32 -1.79 18.43
C ALA A 40 17.09 -0.30 18.74
N ILE A 41 15.96 0.27 18.31
CA ILE A 41 15.61 1.66 18.63
C ILE A 41 15.33 1.80 20.14
N LEU A 42 14.64 0.83 20.73
CA LEU A 42 14.36 0.83 22.17
C LEU A 42 15.63 0.70 23.02
N SER A 43 16.60 -0.14 22.62
CA SER A 43 17.87 -0.26 23.34
C SER A 43 18.69 1.03 23.29
N LEU A 44 18.72 1.72 22.14
CA LEU A 44 19.34 3.05 22.01
C LEU A 44 18.67 4.08 22.93
N PHE A 45 17.34 4.12 22.91
CA PHE A 45 16.57 5.04 23.76
C PHE A 45 16.84 4.80 25.25
N VAL A 46 16.82 3.55 25.69
CA VAL A 46 17.12 3.18 27.09
C VAL A 46 18.56 3.51 27.46
N HIS A 47 19.53 3.23 26.57
CA HIS A 47 20.94 3.54 26.80
C HIS A 47 21.16 5.03 27.00
N HIS A 48 20.66 5.87 26.08
CA HIS A 48 20.78 7.32 26.20
C HIS A 48 19.99 7.88 27.39
N PHE A 49 18.87 7.26 27.77
CA PHE A 49 18.10 7.64 28.96
C PHE A 49 18.87 7.36 30.26
N ILE A 50 19.48 6.17 30.40
CA ILE A 50 20.30 5.84 31.56
C ILE A 50 21.53 6.76 31.64
N CYS A 51 22.20 7.02 30.52
CA CYS A 51 23.33 7.95 30.48
C CYS A 51 22.92 9.39 30.83
N LEU A 52 21.72 9.82 30.44
CA LEU A 52 21.19 11.13 30.84
C LEU A 52 21.03 11.24 32.36
N LEU A 53 20.50 10.19 33.01
CA LEU A 53 20.30 10.15 34.47
C LEU A 53 21.63 10.07 35.25
N GLY A 54 22.65 9.39 34.70
CA GLY A 54 23.97 9.28 35.31
C GLY A 54 24.89 10.49 35.07
N SER A 55 24.45 11.49 34.30
CA SER A 55 25.26 12.63 33.92
C SER A 55 25.42 13.64 35.06
N THR A 56 26.65 13.86 35.51
CA THR A 56 26.99 14.84 36.56
C THR A 56 27.37 16.22 35.98
N ASN A 57 27.80 16.29 34.72
CA ASN A 57 28.16 17.54 34.04
C ASN A 57 27.00 18.08 33.20
N THR A 58 26.87 19.40 33.14
CA THR A 58 25.82 20.08 32.36
C THR A 58 26.00 19.88 30.85
N THR A 59 27.24 19.87 30.36
CA THR A 59 27.55 19.65 28.95
C THR A 59 27.16 18.26 28.47
N THR A 60 27.53 17.22 29.23
CA THR A 60 27.17 15.82 28.93
C THR A 60 25.66 15.59 29.04
N PHE A 61 24.99 16.30 29.96
CA PHE A 61 23.53 16.28 30.06
C PHE A 61 22.87 16.80 28.78
N PHE A 62 23.29 17.98 28.28
CA PHE A 62 22.76 18.53 27.03
C PHE A 62 23.06 17.63 25.82
N LEU A 63 24.23 17.01 25.77
CA LEU A 63 24.58 16.06 24.70
C LEU A 63 23.62 14.85 24.69
N HIS A 64 23.46 14.16 25.82
CA HIS A 64 22.54 13.03 25.93
C HIS A 64 21.07 13.44 25.67
N PHE A 65 20.68 14.66 26.08
CA PHE A 65 19.36 15.20 25.80
C PHE A 65 19.12 15.38 24.28
N THR A 66 20.08 15.98 23.57
CA THR A 66 19.97 16.13 22.10
C THR A 66 19.97 14.79 21.36
N LEU A 67 20.74 13.80 21.84
CA LEU A 67 20.73 12.44 21.29
C LEU A 67 19.39 11.75 21.51
N LEU A 68 18.80 11.85 22.71
CA LEU A 68 17.45 11.34 22.97
C LEU A 68 16.40 12.00 22.07
N PHE A 69 16.50 13.31 21.87
CA PHE A 69 15.58 14.03 21.00
C PHE A 69 15.68 13.54 19.54
N SER A 70 16.90 13.30 19.05
CA SER A 70 17.14 12.68 17.75
C SER A 70 16.54 11.26 17.66
N ASP A 71 16.68 10.45 18.70
CA ASP A 71 16.14 9.08 18.73
C ASP A 71 14.60 9.07 18.70
N VAL A 72 13.94 10.03 19.36
CA VAL A 72 12.48 10.17 19.30
C VAL A 72 12.02 10.47 17.87
N ILE A 73 12.68 11.42 17.20
CA ILE A 73 12.36 11.77 15.81
C ILE A 73 12.62 10.57 14.88
N LEU A 74 13.76 9.90 15.03
CA LEU A 74 14.10 8.71 14.26
C LEU A 74 13.05 7.60 14.45
N SER A 75 12.67 7.31 15.69
CA SER A 75 11.65 6.33 16.05
C SER A 75 10.30 6.68 15.41
N PHE A 76 9.91 7.95 15.44
CA PHE A 76 8.67 8.43 14.82
C PHE A 76 8.67 8.28 13.29
N MET A 77 9.75 8.71 12.63
CA MET A 77 9.92 8.56 11.17
C MET A 77 9.91 7.09 10.74
N TRP A 78 10.54 6.23 11.56
CA TRP A 78 10.55 4.80 11.31
C TRP A 78 9.16 4.17 11.50
N ALA A 79 8.47 4.50 12.60
CA ALA A 79 7.14 3.96 12.91
C ALA A 79 6.09 4.36 11.86
N THR A 80 6.13 5.61 11.39
CA THR A 80 5.25 6.09 10.31
C THR A 80 5.53 5.35 9.01
N THR A 81 6.80 5.21 8.62
CA THR A 81 7.20 4.44 7.43
C THR A 81 6.77 2.97 7.54
N GLN A 82 6.92 2.36 8.71
CA GLN A 82 6.58 0.96 8.93
C GLN A 82 5.07 0.71 8.97
N SER A 83 4.27 1.69 9.40
CA SER A 83 2.80 1.64 9.36
C SER A 83 2.29 1.42 7.94
N PHE A 84 2.86 2.09 6.94
CA PHE A 84 2.50 1.89 5.53
C PHE A 84 2.84 0.49 5.00
N ARG A 85 3.82 -0.18 5.62
CA ARG A 85 4.31 -1.51 5.21
C ARG A 85 3.69 -2.66 6.01
N TRP A 86 2.77 -2.37 6.94
CA TRP A 86 2.24 -3.37 7.88
C TRP A 86 1.46 -4.50 7.21
N ARG A 87 0.73 -4.20 6.13
CA ARG A 87 -0.10 -5.18 5.42
C ARG A 87 -0.14 -4.91 3.91
N PRO A 88 0.92 -5.26 3.17
CA PRO A 88 0.88 -5.18 1.71
C PRO A 88 -0.19 -6.12 1.14
N ILE A 89 -1.08 -5.57 0.32
CA ILE A 89 -2.18 -6.29 -0.34
C ILE A 89 -1.91 -6.30 -1.85
N ARG A 90 -1.93 -7.48 -2.46
CA ARG A 90 -1.97 -7.62 -3.93
C ARG A 90 -3.42 -7.68 -4.36
N ARG A 91 -3.82 -6.79 -5.26
CA ARG A 91 -5.12 -6.83 -5.93
C ARG A 91 -4.93 -7.49 -7.29
N SER A 92 -5.80 -8.44 -7.61
CA SER A 92 -5.91 -9.03 -8.94
C SER A 92 -7.32 -8.75 -9.45
N VAL A 93 -7.42 -8.35 -10.71
CA VAL A 93 -8.69 -8.06 -11.39
C VAL A 93 -8.93 -9.14 -12.45
N TYR A 94 -10.21 -9.46 -12.68
CA TYR A 94 -10.66 -10.49 -13.60
C TYR A 94 -11.64 -9.88 -14.62
N PRO A 95 -11.15 -9.15 -15.64
CA PRO A 95 -12.00 -8.49 -16.63
C PRO A 95 -12.85 -9.48 -17.43
N GLU A 96 -12.43 -10.74 -17.57
CA GLU A 96 -13.19 -11.82 -18.21
C GLU A 96 -14.53 -12.11 -17.52
N ASN A 97 -14.58 -11.91 -16.20
CA ASN A 97 -15.79 -12.09 -15.40
C ASN A 97 -16.75 -10.90 -15.56
N LEU A 98 -16.24 -9.73 -15.95
CA LEU A 98 -17.05 -8.51 -16.11
C LEU A 98 -18.11 -8.69 -17.20
N ILE A 99 -17.75 -9.33 -18.31
CA ILE A 99 -18.67 -9.60 -19.43
C ILE A 99 -19.78 -10.58 -19.02
N GLN A 100 -19.49 -11.49 -18.09
CA GLN A 100 -20.45 -12.48 -17.60
C GLN A 100 -21.43 -11.89 -16.58
N VAL A 101 -21.00 -10.87 -15.83
CA VAL A 101 -21.80 -10.21 -14.79
C VAL A 101 -22.62 -9.06 -15.36
N THR A 102 -22.03 -8.25 -16.24
CA THR A 102 -22.71 -7.16 -16.93
C THR A 102 -23.35 -7.70 -18.21
N ARG A 103 -24.63 -8.09 -18.12
CA ARG A 103 -25.43 -8.35 -19.34
C ARG A 103 -25.37 -7.08 -20.21
N ASP A 104 -25.11 -7.28 -21.49
CA ASP A 104 -25.20 -6.26 -22.55
C ASP A 104 -24.15 -5.15 -22.58
N ARG A 105 -22.96 -5.33 -21.96
CA ARG A 105 -21.86 -4.34 -22.00
C ARG A 105 -22.31 -2.94 -21.55
N ASP A 106 -23.25 -2.88 -20.61
CA ASP A 106 -23.74 -1.63 -20.01
C ASP A 106 -22.66 -1.05 -19.09
N PHE A 107 -21.63 -0.46 -19.70
CA PHE A 107 -20.53 0.18 -19.02
C PHE A 107 -20.81 1.68 -18.85
N PRO A 108 -20.37 2.30 -17.74
CA PRO A 108 -20.55 3.73 -17.52
C PRO A 108 -19.86 4.55 -18.62
N LYS A 109 -20.36 5.76 -18.92
CA LYS A 109 -19.66 6.66 -19.84
C LYS A 109 -18.27 7.01 -19.28
N LEU A 110 -17.25 6.97 -20.15
CA LEU A 110 -15.85 7.20 -19.79
C LEU A 110 -15.32 8.43 -20.55
N ASP A 111 -14.96 9.48 -19.83
CA ASP A 111 -14.28 10.65 -20.40
C ASP A 111 -12.79 10.59 -20.09
N VAL A 112 -11.94 10.69 -21.11
CA VAL A 112 -10.48 10.67 -20.98
C VAL A 112 -9.92 12.07 -21.27
N PHE A 113 -9.29 12.67 -20.25
CA PHE A 113 -8.70 14.00 -20.36
C PHE A 113 -7.19 13.90 -20.59
N ILE A 114 -6.70 14.55 -21.64
CA ILE A 114 -5.27 14.69 -21.93
C ILE A 114 -4.88 16.13 -21.63
N TYR A 115 -4.03 16.33 -20.63
CA TYR A 115 -3.50 17.65 -20.26
C TYR A 115 -2.11 17.81 -20.82
N THR A 116 -1.85 18.99 -21.38
CA THR A 116 -0.54 19.40 -21.86
C THR A 116 -0.23 20.79 -21.35
N ALA A 117 0.92 20.96 -20.70
CA ALA A 117 1.25 22.23 -20.03
C ALA A 117 2.13 23.14 -20.91
N ASP A 118 3.03 22.56 -21.71
CA ASP A 118 4.00 23.31 -22.52
C ASP A 118 4.42 22.48 -23.75
N PRO A 119 4.13 22.92 -24.98
CA PRO A 119 4.44 22.18 -26.20
C PRO A 119 5.94 21.99 -26.46
N TYR A 120 6.82 22.76 -25.80
CA TYR A 120 8.27 22.58 -25.93
C TYR A 120 8.83 21.52 -24.97
N LYS A 121 8.19 21.32 -23.81
CA LYS A 121 8.56 20.28 -22.83
C LYS A 121 7.86 18.95 -23.12
N GLU A 122 6.64 19.03 -23.66
CA GLU A 122 5.79 17.90 -24.01
C GLU A 122 5.54 17.95 -25.54
N PRO A 123 6.43 17.35 -26.35
CA PRO A 123 6.36 17.49 -27.80
C PRO A 123 4.99 17.01 -28.33
N PRO A 124 4.31 17.79 -29.21
CA PRO A 124 2.96 17.48 -29.67
C PRO A 124 2.81 16.09 -30.29
N MET A 125 3.86 15.55 -30.92
CA MET A 125 3.87 14.19 -31.44
C MET A 125 3.66 13.13 -30.35
N GLY A 126 4.22 13.33 -29.14
CA GLY A 126 3.99 12.45 -28.00
C GLY A 126 2.53 12.48 -27.54
N VAL A 127 1.95 13.68 -27.50
CA VAL A 127 0.54 13.90 -27.15
C VAL A 127 -0.39 13.23 -28.16
N VAL A 128 -0.10 13.36 -29.45
CA VAL A 128 -0.85 12.70 -30.53
C VAL A 128 -0.79 11.18 -30.38
N ASN A 129 0.37 10.61 -30.05
CA ASN A 129 0.47 9.17 -29.80
C ASN A 129 -0.37 8.72 -28.60
N THR A 130 -0.39 9.51 -27.51
CA THR A 130 -1.27 9.24 -26.37
C THR A 130 -2.74 9.30 -26.78
N ALA A 131 -3.15 10.32 -27.54
CA ALA A 131 -4.52 10.46 -28.03
C ALA A 131 -4.92 9.28 -28.94
N LEU A 132 -4.05 8.88 -29.87
CA LEU A 132 -4.28 7.70 -30.72
C LEU A 132 -4.38 6.41 -29.90
N SER A 133 -3.54 6.24 -28.87
CA SER A 133 -3.62 5.08 -27.97
C SER A 133 -4.94 5.03 -27.18
N VAL A 134 -5.48 6.18 -26.79
CA VAL A 134 -6.78 6.26 -26.11
C VAL A 134 -7.93 5.95 -27.07
N MET A 135 -7.87 6.48 -28.30
CA MET A 135 -8.89 6.20 -29.33
C MET A 135 -8.90 4.73 -29.78
N ALA A 136 -7.77 4.03 -29.67
CA ALA A 136 -7.65 2.61 -29.98
C ALA A 136 -8.04 1.67 -28.81
N TYR A 137 -8.56 2.20 -27.69
CA TYR A 137 -8.95 1.40 -26.54
C TYR A 137 -10.25 0.61 -26.82
N ASP A 138 -10.29 -0.68 -26.48
CA ASP A 138 -11.45 -1.57 -26.71
C ASP A 138 -12.55 -1.33 -25.64
N TYR A 139 -13.16 -0.16 -25.72
CA TYR A 139 -14.30 0.25 -24.92
C TYR A 139 -15.46 0.60 -25.86
N PRO A 140 -16.71 0.24 -25.54
CA PRO A 140 -17.81 0.58 -26.44
C PRO A 140 -17.91 2.09 -26.59
N SER A 141 -17.70 2.56 -27.81
CA SER A 141 -18.15 3.88 -28.21
C SER A 141 -19.68 3.83 -28.19
N ILE A 142 -20.26 4.79 -27.46
CA ILE A 142 -21.69 4.94 -27.19
C ILE A 142 -22.54 4.51 -28.40
N ARG A 143 -23.45 3.55 -28.18
CA ARG A 143 -24.55 3.25 -29.11
C ARG A 143 -25.66 4.26 -28.96
#